data_AF-A0A7C6FK11-F1
#
_entry.id   AF-A0A7C6FK11-F1
#
_cell.length_a   1.000
_cell.length_b   1.000
_cell.length_c   1.000
_cell.angle_alpha   90.00
_cell.angle_beta   90.00
_cell.angle_gamma   90.00
#
_symmetry.space_group_name_H-M   'P 1'
#
loop_
_entity.id
_entity.type
_entity.pdbx_description
1 polymer ?
#
loop_
_entity_poly.entity_id
_entity_poly.type
_entity_poly.pdbx_seq_one_letter_code
_entity_poly.pdbx_strand_id
1 'polypeptide(L)'
;MGALALWAVWLRVGQYGLTPARVAALTGAAITLAYGLAFALAVLRGLGWMARIRRANIALALALVALAALWLTPVLDAERLSVRSQIARFEAGKTPADALDLWALAHDWGRAGTRALKALRAPGHPRAAALAPALARLDAAPSRYAYHAEDHDAAAAKAVADATTYDDLRVLLPVVPKGASLPAHLEGTETAAGSIRLQNVANGCARRTPAGAPACVAIVGNFSLKPGQEEVLFLYWTGSHIATEALSETPFMRDLTNGTKLQMTDPGVLDAIQAGNFTLAPLPVQVLTVDDIAIGLLP
;
A
#
# COMPACT_ATOMS: atom_id res chain seq x y z
N MET A 1 -17.71 -19.40 -7.73
CA MET A 1 -17.01 -18.37 -6.93
C MET A 1 -16.63 -18.85 -5.53
N GLY A 2 -17.56 -19.32 -4.68
CA GLY A 2 -17.23 -19.75 -3.31
C GLY A 2 -16.13 -20.83 -3.18
N ALA A 3 -16.13 -21.85 -4.05
CA ALA A 3 -15.10 -22.89 -4.04
C ALA A 3 -13.70 -22.37 -4.39
N LEU A 4 -13.60 -21.48 -5.40
CA LEU A 4 -12.34 -20.84 -5.78
C LEU A 4 -11.83 -19.90 -4.69
N ALA A 5 -12.73 -19.17 -4.02
CA ALA A 5 -12.37 -18.30 -2.89
C ALA A 5 -11.82 -19.12 -1.71
N LEU A 6 -12.48 -20.23 -1.34
CA LEU A 6 -11.99 -21.12 -0.28
C LEU A 6 -10.62 -21.72 -0.65
N TRP A 7 -10.44 -22.16 -1.89
CA TRP A 7 -9.17 -22.69 -2.37
C TRP A 7 -8.04 -21.66 -2.31
N ALA A 8 -8.30 -20.43 -2.78
CA ALA A 8 -7.33 -19.34 -2.77
C ALA A 8 -6.93 -18.95 -1.33
N VAL A 9 -7.88 -18.89 -0.41
CA VAL A 9 -7.57 -18.58 1.00
C VAL A 9 -6.86 -19.74 1.67
N TRP A 10 -7.24 -21.00 1.40
CA TRP A 10 -6.55 -22.18 1.92
C TRP A 10 -5.07 -22.22 1.55
N LEU A 11 -4.74 -21.96 0.27
CA LEU A 11 -3.35 -21.87 -0.19
C LEU A 11 -2.57 -20.78 0.56
N ARG A 12 -3.17 -19.60 0.77
CA ARG A 12 -2.54 -18.49 1.49
C ARG A 12 -2.34 -18.78 2.98
N VAL A 13 -3.26 -19.51 3.60
CA VAL A 13 -3.11 -19.96 5.00
C VAL A 13 -1.94 -20.94 5.12
N GLY A 14 -1.79 -21.87 4.16
CA GLY A 14 -0.64 -22.77 4.13
C GLY A 14 0.69 -22.02 4.00
N GLN A 15 0.75 -21.02 3.11
CA GLN A 15 1.97 -20.26 2.84
C GLN A 15 2.34 -19.29 3.97
N TYR A 16 1.39 -18.48 4.47
CA TYR A 16 1.67 -17.33 5.34
C TYR A 16 1.07 -17.42 6.75
N GLY A 17 0.37 -18.52 7.07
CA GLY A 17 -0.36 -18.67 8.33
C GLY A 17 -1.68 -17.90 8.39
N LEU A 18 -2.41 -18.10 9.48
CA LEU A 18 -3.69 -17.41 9.72
C LEU A 18 -3.47 -15.94 10.13
N THR A 19 -4.36 -15.08 9.65
CA THR A 19 -4.55 -13.70 10.11
C THR A 19 -6.05 -13.46 10.32
N PRO A 20 -6.48 -12.50 11.16
CA PRO A 20 -7.90 -12.28 11.42
C PRO A 20 -8.69 -12.00 10.13
N ALA A 21 -8.12 -11.23 9.21
CA ALA A 21 -8.69 -10.98 7.89
C ALA A 21 -8.87 -12.26 7.06
N ARG A 22 -7.93 -13.21 7.11
CA ARG A 22 -8.06 -14.51 6.41
C ARG A 22 -9.11 -15.40 7.05
N VAL A 23 -9.27 -15.36 8.37
CA VAL A 23 -10.36 -16.07 9.07
C VAL A 23 -11.72 -15.51 8.62
N ALA A 24 -11.87 -14.19 8.56
CA ALA A 24 -13.08 -13.54 8.06
C ALA A 24 -13.35 -13.86 6.58
N ALA A 25 -12.30 -13.92 5.75
CA ALA A 25 -12.43 -14.32 4.36
C ALA A 25 -12.88 -15.79 4.21
N LEU A 26 -12.37 -16.71 5.04
CA LEU A 26 -12.79 -18.11 5.06
C LEU A 26 -14.25 -18.26 5.46
N THR A 27 -14.70 -17.56 6.52
CA THR A 27 -16.09 -17.63 6.96
C THR A 27 -17.04 -17.05 5.91
N GLY A 28 -16.72 -15.91 5.32
CA GLY A 28 -17.50 -15.32 4.22
C GLY A 28 -17.57 -16.23 2.99
N ALA A 29 -16.44 -16.84 2.61
CA ALA A 29 -16.39 -17.78 1.48
C ALA A 29 -17.20 -19.05 1.77
N ALA A 30 -17.17 -19.57 3.00
CA ALA A 30 -17.98 -20.72 3.42
C ALA A 30 -19.48 -20.42 3.36
N ILE A 31 -19.92 -19.25 3.81
CA ILE A 31 -21.33 -18.82 3.71
C ILE A 31 -21.74 -18.71 2.24
N THR A 32 -20.92 -18.06 1.42
CA THR A 32 -21.20 -17.89 -0.02
C THR A 32 -21.30 -19.24 -0.72
N LEU A 33 -20.43 -20.19 -0.37
CA LEU A 33 -20.51 -21.56 -0.89
C LEU A 33 -21.79 -22.27 -0.41
N ALA A 34 -22.16 -22.14 0.86
CA ALA A 34 -23.37 -22.73 1.42
C ALA A 34 -24.63 -22.22 0.71
N TYR A 35 -24.74 -20.91 0.47
CA TYR A 35 -25.81 -20.31 -0.33
C TYR A 35 -25.84 -20.87 -1.76
N GLY A 36 -24.68 -20.87 -2.43
CA GLY A 36 -24.57 -21.37 -3.80
C GLY A 36 -25.00 -22.84 -3.92
N LEU A 37 -24.55 -23.70 -3.00
CA LEU A 37 -24.91 -25.12 -2.98
C LEU A 37 -26.40 -25.33 -2.66
N ALA A 38 -26.93 -24.62 -1.66
CA ALA A 38 -28.33 -24.74 -1.27
C ALA A 38 -29.27 -24.36 -2.42
N PHE A 39 -28.96 -23.28 -3.15
CA PHE A 39 -29.77 -22.83 -4.28
C PHE A 39 -29.60 -23.75 -5.49
N ALA A 40 -28.37 -24.17 -5.81
CA ALA A 40 -28.12 -25.14 -6.87
C ALA A 40 -28.89 -26.44 -6.63
N LEU A 41 -28.82 -27.00 -5.41
CA LEU A 41 -29.56 -28.21 -5.04
C LEU A 41 -31.08 -27.99 -5.10
N ALA A 42 -31.58 -26.82 -4.70
CA ALA A 42 -33.01 -26.52 -4.75
C ALA A 42 -33.55 -26.51 -6.18
N VAL A 43 -32.77 -25.95 -7.13
CA VAL A 43 -33.09 -25.87 -8.57
C VAL A 43 -32.96 -27.24 -9.22
N LEU A 44 -31.86 -27.97 -8.98
CA LEU A 44 -31.62 -29.30 -9.57
C LEU A 44 -32.66 -30.34 -9.13
N ARG A 45 -33.35 -30.13 -8.01
CA ARG A 45 -34.46 -31.00 -7.53
C ARG A 45 -35.83 -30.69 -8.16
N GLY A 46 -35.87 -29.88 -9.23
CA GLY A 46 -37.08 -29.68 -10.04
C GLY A 46 -38.22 -28.95 -9.34
N LEU A 47 -39.47 -29.34 -9.64
CA LEU A 47 -40.71 -28.68 -9.21
C LEU A 47 -40.72 -28.27 -7.73
N GLY A 48 -41.18 -27.05 -7.42
CA GLY A 48 -41.18 -26.51 -6.06
C GLY A 48 -39.83 -25.92 -5.60
N TRP A 49 -38.90 -25.68 -6.52
CA TRP A 49 -37.59 -25.07 -6.23
C TRP A 49 -37.70 -23.75 -5.47
N MET A 50 -38.68 -22.89 -5.80
CA MET A 50 -38.93 -21.62 -5.08
C MET A 50 -39.23 -21.84 -3.59
N ALA A 51 -40.07 -22.82 -3.26
CA ALA A 51 -40.41 -23.15 -1.88
C ALA A 51 -39.20 -23.69 -1.11
N ARG A 52 -38.35 -24.48 -1.77
CA ARG A 52 -37.09 -24.99 -1.19
C ARG A 52 -36.07 -23.88 -0.96
N ILE A 53 -35.90 -22.97 -1.92
CA ILE A 53 -35.05 -21.78 -1.77
C ILE A 53 -35.52 -20.95 -0.58
N ARG A 54 -36.84 -20.71 -0.44
CA ARG A 54 -37.37 -19.96 0.70
C ARG A 54 -37.01 -20.60 2.04
N ARG A 55 -37.19 -21.92 2.17
CA ARG A 55 -36.81 -22.67 3.39
C ARG A 55 -35.31 -22.63 3.64
N ALA A 56 -34.50 -22.83 2.60
CA ALA A 56 -33.05 -22.77 2.68
C ALA A 56 -32.56 -21.37 3.10
N ASN A 57 -33.16 -20.31 2.57
CA ASN A 57 -32.81 -18.94 2.90
C ASN A 57 -33.09 -18.62 4.37
N ILE A 58 -34.22 -19.08 4.93
CA ILE A 58 -34.53 -18.92 6.36
C ILE A 58 -33.49 -19.66 7.21
N ALA A 59 -33.17 -20.91 6.87
CA ALA A 59 -32.17 -21.69 7.59
C ALA A 59 -30.77 -21.05 7.54
N LEU A 60 -30.36 -20.56 6.37
CA LEU A 60 -29.07 -19.88 6.19
C LEU A 60 -29.03 -18.53 6.91
N ALA A 61 -30.13 -17.77 6.94
CA ALA A 61 -30.22 -16.53 7.71
C ALA A 61 -30.06 -16.80 9.21
N LEU A 62 -30.72 -17.83 9.75
CA LEU A 62 -30.55 -18.24 11.14
C LEU A 62 -29.11 -18.71 11.42
N ALA A 63 -28.50 -19.47 10.51
CA ALA A 63 -27.10 -19.87 10.62
C ALA A 63 -26.15 -18.67 10.60
N LEU A 64 -26.44 -17.64 9.80
CA LEU A 64 -25.67 -16.40 9.75
C LEU A 64 -25.79 -15.61 11.06
N VAL A 65 -26.99 -15.51 11.63
CA VAL A 65 -27.21 -14.89 12.95
C VAL A 65 -26.45 -15.65 14.03
N ALA A 66 -26.52 -16.98 14.04
CA ALA A 66 -25.77 -17.81 14.97
C ALA A 66 -24.25 -17.64 14.81
N LEU A 67 -23.75 -17.55 13.57
CA LEU A 67 -22.34 -17.30 13.30
C LEU A 67 -21.92 -15.90 13.76
N ALA A 68 -22.74 -14.87 13.53
CA ALA A 68 -22.46 -13.51 13.99
C ALA A 68 -22.41 -13.45 15.53
N ALA A 69 -23.35 -14.11 16.20
CA ALA A 69 -23.32 -14.25 17.66
C ALA A 69 -22.04 -14.97 18.12
N LEU A 70 -21.65 -16.05 17.43
CA LEU A 70 -20.42 -16.78 17.74
C LEU A 70 -19.17 -15.94 17.52
N TRP A 71 -19.13 -15.11 16.47
CA TRP A 71 -18.03 -14.18 16.16
C TRP A 71 -17.84 -13.11 17.25
N LEU A 72 -18.92 -12.69 17.90
CA LEU A 72 -18.89 -11.75 19.03
C LEU A 72 -18.51 -12.41 20.36
N THR A 73 -18.31 -13.74 20.38
CA THR A 73 -17.92 -14.48 21.58
C THR A 73 -16.47 -14.93 21.51
N PRO A 74 -15.81 -15.17 22.67
CA PRO A 74 -14.45 -15.71 22.71
C PRO A 74 -14.32 -17.14 22.15
N VAL A 75 -15.43 -17.77 21.75
CA VAL A 75 -15.44 -19.09 21.12
C VAL A 75 -14.84 -19.02 19.71
N LEU A 76 -15.17 -17.98 18.94
CA LEU A 76 -14.65 -17.75 17.59
C LEU A 76 -13.80 -16.48 17.57
N ASP A 77 -12.73 -16.51 18.37
CA ASP A 77 -11.74 -15.44 18.48
C ASP A 77 -10.70 -15.58 17.34
N ALA A 78 -10.89 -14.80 16.28
CA ALA A 78 -10.05 -14.82 15.09
C ALA A 78 -8.62 -14.34 15.39
N GLU A 79 -8.46 -13.39 16.31
CA GLU A 79 -7.16 -12.92 16.80
C GLU A 79 -6.39 -14.05 17.48
N ARG A 80 -7.01 -14.76 18.41
CA ARG A 80 -6.41 -15.89 19.14
C ARG A 80 -6.01 -17.04 18.22
N LEU A 81 -6.85 -17.37 17.24
CA LEU A 81 -6.52 -18.37 16.21
C LEU A 81 -5.30 -17.96 15.38
N SER A 82 -5.25 -16.68 15.01
CA SER A 82 -4.16 -16.11 14.21
C SER A 82 -2.85 -16.05 15.00
N VAL A 83 -2.88 -15.54 16.23
CA VAL A 83 -1.74 -15.53 17.16
C VAL A 83 -1.18 -16.93 17.33
N ARG A 84 -2.03 -17.92 17.64
CA ARG A 84 -1.59 -19.31 17.80
C ARG A 84 -0.92 -19.84 16.55
N SER A 85 -1.47 -19.55 15.36
CA SER A 85 -0.86 -19.95 14.09
C SER A 85 0.49 -19.29 13.86
N GLN A 86 0.63 -18.00 14.16
CA GLN A 86 1.88 -17.27 13.91
C GLN A 86 2.98 -17.71 14.86
N ILE A 87 2.66 -17.83 16.16
CA ILE A 87 3.60 -18.32 17.17
C ILE A 87 4.03 -19.75 16.87
N ALA A 88 3.11 -20.67 16.58
CA ALA A 88 3.47 -22.05 16.27
C ALA A 88 4.38 -22.17 15.04
N ARG A 89 4.19 -21.33 14.02
CA ARG A 89 5.07 -21.30 12.84
C ARG A 89 6.44 -20.74 13.15
N PHE A 90 6.49 -19.68 13.95
CA PHE A 90 7.74 -19.09 14.42
C PHE A 90 8.52 -20.08 15.29
N GLU A 91 7.87 -20.75 16.24
CA GLU A 91 8.49 -21.79 17.07
C GLU A 91 8.97 -22.99 16.24
N ALA A 92 8.22 -23.37 15.20
CA ALA A 92 8.61 -24.41 14.25
C ALA A 92 9.69 -23.97 13.24
N GLY A 93 10.24 -22.75 13.35
CA GLY A 93 11.28 -22.24 12.44
C GLY A 93 10.79 -21.91 11.02
N LYS A 94 9.49 -21.98 10.76
CA LYS A 94 8.89 -21.73 9.44
C LYS A 94 8.71 -20.25 9.11
N THR A 95 8.79 -19.40 10.12
CA THR A 95 8.74 -17.94 9.99
C THR A 95 9.94 -17.37 10.75
N PRO A 96 10.80 -16.57 10.10
CA PRO A 96 11.89 -15.86 10.79
C PRO A 96 11.36 -14.69 11.62
N ALA A 97 12.18 -14.14 12.52
CA ALA A 97 11.74 -13.14 13.52
C ALA A 97 11.36 -11.78 12.91
N ASP A 98 12.00 -11.42 11.79
CA ASP A 98 11.72 -10.25 10.96
C ASP A 98 10.40 -10.35 10.20
N ALA A 99 10.01 -11.55 9.77
CA ALA A 99 8.74 -11.81 9.08
C ALA A 99 7.55 -12.01 10.05
N LEU A 100 7.79 -12.02 11.36
CA LEU A 100 6.73 -12.05 12.35
C LEU A 100 6.14 -10.64 12.49
N ASP A 101 4.83 -10.50 12.26
CA ASP A 101 4.14 -9.20 12.36
C ASP A 101 3.96 -8.77 13.83
N LEU A 102 5.06 -8.31 14.44
CA LEU A 102 5.07 -7.86 15.83
C LEU A 102 4.23 -6.60 16.03
N TRP A 103 4.10 -5.77 14.99
CA TRP A 103 3.21 -4.61 15.02
C TRP A 103 1.75 -5.03 15.20
N ALA A 104 1.29 -6.01 14.41
CA ALA A 104 -0.08 -6.51 14.54
C ALA A 104 -0.32 -7.21 15.88
N LEU A 105 0.68 -7.93 16.41
CA LEU A 105 0.61 -8.50 17.76
C LEU A 105 0.47 -7.42 18.84
N ALA A 106 1.19 -6.30 18.69
CA ALA A 106 1.16 -5.20 19.66
C ALA A 106 -0.13 -4.37 19.60
N HIS A 107 -0.63 -4.08 18.39
CA HIS A 107 -1.63 -3.03 18.18
C HIS A 107 -2.96 -3.54 17.60
N ASP A 108 -2.97 -4.61 16.80
CA ASP A 108 -4.15 -4.99 16.01
C ASP A 108 -4.89 -6.21 16.59
N TRP A 109 -4.18 -7.16 17.20
CA TRP A 109 -4.74 -8.46 17.63
C TRP A 109 -5.15 -8.48 19.11
N GLY A 110 -5.34 -7.30 19.69
CA GLY A 110 -5.91 -7.08 21.02
C GLY A 110 -5.23 -7.88 22.15
N ARG A 111 -6.05 -8.46 23.04
CA ARG A 111 -5.56 -9.19 24.23
C ARG A 111 -4.80 -10.46 23.90
N ALA A 112 -5.10 -11.11 22.77
CA ALA A 112 -4.38 -12.31 22.36
C ALA A 112 -2.98 -11.95 21.86
N GLY A 113 -2.88 -10.91 21.02
CA GLY A 113 -1.61 -10.41 20.50
C GLY A 113 -0.68 -9.90 21.60
N THR A 114 -1.19 -9.03 22.48
CA THR A 114 -0.42 -8.46 23.59
C THR A 114 0.12 -9.53 24.55
N ARG A 115 -0.66 -10.59 24.84
CA ARG A 115 -0.19 -11.73 25.65
C ARG A 115 0.93 -12.51 24.96
N ALA A 116 0.80 -12.76 23.66
CA ALA A 116 1.85 -13.43 22.90
C ALA A 116 3.11 -12.58 22.81
N LEU A 117 2.99 -11.27 22.58
CA LEU A 117 4.11 -10.35 22.56
C LEU A 117 4.84 -10.32 23.92
N LYS A 118 4.09 -10.35 25.03
CA LYS A 118 4.69 -10.48 26.38
C LYS A 118 5.48 -11.78 26.53
N ALA A 119 4.98 -12.89 25.99
CA ALA A 119 5.69 -14.18 26.02
C ALA A 119 6.95 -14.15 25.14
N LEU A 120 6.91 -13.52 23.97
CA LEU A 120 8.08 -13.34 23.10
C LEU A 120 9.18 -12.48 23.74
N ARG A 121 8.80 -11.51 24.59
CA ARG A 121 9.73 -10.66 25.36
C ARG A 121 10.28 -11.33 26.63
N ALA A 122 9.89 -12.55 26.97
CA ALA A 122 10.32 -13.19 28.21
C ALA A 122 11.86 -13.40 28.22
N PRO A 123 12.57 -13.06 29.32
CA PRO A 123 14.04 -13.17 29.42
C PRO A 123 14.65 -14.55 29.18
N GLY A 124 13.83 -15.61 29.15
CA GLY A 124 14.24 -16.99 28.86
C GLY A 124 13.68 -17.56 27.57
N HIS A 125 13.12 -16.74 26.67
CA HIS A 125 12.55 -17.24 25.43
C HIS A 125 13.66 -17.91 24.56
N PRO A 126 13.48 -19.16 24.08
CA PRO A 126 14.54 -19.89 23.37
C PRO A 126 15.11 -19.18 22.14
N ARG A 127 14.33 -18.26 21.55
CA ARG A 127 14.70 -17.44 20.39
C ARG A 127 14.88 -15.95 20.70
N ALA A 128 15.11 -15.59 21.97
CA ALA A 128 15.21 -14.19 22.39
C ALA A 128 16.26 -13.39 21.59
N ALA A 129 17.43 -13.97 21.32
CA ALA A 129 18.48 -13.32 20.53
C ALA A 129 18.03 -12.99 19.09
N ALA A 130 17.26 -13.89 18.46
CA ALA A 130 16.73 -13.66 17.12
C ALA A 130 15.59 -12.61 17.10
N LEU A 131 14.84 -12.49 18.19
CA LEU A 131 13.74 -11.53 18.33
C LEU A 131 14.20 -10.12 18.70
N ALA A 132 15.34 -9.98 19.39
CA ALA A 132 15.87 -8.72 19.88
C ALA A 132 15.86 -7.57 18.85
N PRO A 133 16.37 -7.73 17.61
CA PRO A 133 16.34 -6.63 16.64
C PRO A 133 14.90 -6.27 16.23
N ALA A 134 14.02 -7.24 16.00
CA ALA A 134 12.65 -6.99 15.60
C ALA A 134 11.82 -6.32 16.71
N LEU A 135 12.08 -6.67 17.98
CA LEU A 135 11.47 -6.05 19.15
C LEU A 135 11.98 -4.61 19.37
N ALA A 136 13.28 -4.37 19.20
CA ALA A 136 13.85 -3.02 19.30
C ALA A 136 13.26 -2.08 18.24
N ARG A 137 13.08 -2.56 17.00
CA ARG A 137 12.38 -1.80 15.94
C ARG A 137 10.93 -1.48 16.30
N LEU A 138 10.22 -2.45 16.86
CA LEU A 138 8.84 -2.24 17.33
C LEU A 138 8.78 -1.15 18.42
N ASP A 139 9.74 -1.15 19.35
CA ASP A 139 9.77 -0.20 20.46
C ASP A 139 10.17 1.23 20.00
N ALA A 140 10.98 1.35 18.94
CA ALA A 140 11.42 2.62 18.40
C ALA A 140 10.41 3.26 17.41
N ALA A 141 9.54 2.46 16.78
CA ALA A 141 8.66 2.93 15.72
C ALA A 141 7.45 3.73 16.24
N PRO A 142 7.28 5.02 15.90
CA PRO A 142 6.14 5.83 16.35
C PRO A 142 4.82 5.51 15.60
N SER A 143 4.90 4.78 14.49
CA SER A 143 3.75 4.44 13.66
C SER A 143 3.99 3.15 12.87
N ARG A 144 2.90 2.56 12.37
CA ARG A 144 2.96 1.35 11.52
C ARG A 144 3.82 1.57 10.29
N TYR A 145 3.73 2.77 9.71
CA TYR A 145 4.52 3.13 8.55
C TYR A 145 6.01 3.12 8.89
N ALA A 146 6.41 3.75 9.99
CA ALA A 146 7.82 3.77 10.44
C ALA A 146 8.35 2.36 10.72
N TYR A 147 7.53 1.50 11.34
CA TYR A 147 7.91 0.10 11.63
C TYR A 147 8.24 -0.72 10.36
N HIS A 148 7.50 -0.49 9.26
CA HIS A 148 7.74 -1.17 7.99
C HIS A 148 8.68 -0.42 7.04
N ALA A 149 9.03 0.83 7.35
CA ALA A 149 9.91 1.66 6.52
C ALA A 149 11.38 1.24 6.61
N GLU A 150 11.79 0.59 7.70
CA GLU A 150 13.20 0.26 7.98
C GLU A 150 13.78 -0.89 7.14
N ASP A 151 12.99 -1.56 6.29
CA ASP A 151 13.52 -2.56 5.36
C ASP A 151 14.30 -1.92 4.17
N HIS A 152 14.40 -0.58 4.08
CA HIS A 152 14.99 0.12 2.92
C HIS A 152 15.86 1.37 3.24
N ASP A 153 16.75 1.33 4.25
CA ASP A 153 17.88 2.26 4.49
C ASP A 153 17.71 3.35 5.57
N ALA A 154 18.27 3.09 6.77
CA ALA A 154 18.35 4.06 7.87
C ALA A 154 19.21 5.31 7.57
N ALA A 155 20.15 5.22 6.61
CA ALA A 155 20.94 6.36 6.15
C ALA A 155 20.11 7.34 5.31
N ALA A 156 19.12 6.81 4.57
CA ALA A 156 18.19 7.61 3.78
C ALA A 156 17.23 8.39 4.68
N ALA A 157 16.70 7.73 5.72
CA ALA A 157 15.83 8.37 6.72
C ALA A 157 16.50 9.54 7.45
N LYS A 158 17.81 9.47 7.70
CA LYS A 158 18.56 10.57 8.34
C LYS A 158 18.73 11.78 7.42
N ALA A 159 19.10 11.56 6.16
CA ALA A 159 19.24 12.65 5.18
C ALA A 159 17.92 13.40 4.91
N VAL A 160 16.78 12.73 5.10
CA VAL A 160 15.44 13.29 4.92
C VAL A 160 14.92 13.96 6.18
N ALA A 161 15.26 13.45 7.35
CA ALA A 161 14.97 14.11 8.62
C ALA A 161 15.65 15.49 8.72
N ASP A 162 16.82 15.64 8.08
CA ASP A 162 17.57 16.89 8.05
C ASP A 162 17.09 17.86 6.94
N ALA A 163 16.45 17.36 5.87
CA ALA A 163 15.88 18.17 4.79
C ALA A 163 14.50 18.72 5.18
N THR A 164 14.49 19.83 5.92
CA THR A 164 13.27 20.45 6.46
C THR A 164 12.70 21.56 5.59
N THR A 165 13.43 21.97 4.55
CA THR A 165 13.06 23.08 3.66
C THR A 165 13.21 22.74 2.18
N TYR A 166 12.56 23.53 1.32
CA TYR A 166 12.72 23.42 -0.13
C TYR A 166 14.18 23.66 -0.58
N ASP A 167 14.92 24.53 0.10
CA ASP A 167 16.32 24.80 -0.23
C ASP A 167 17.22 23.59 0.02
N ASP A 168 16.94 22.80 1.06
CA ASP A 168 17.67 21.55 1.32
C ASP A 168 17.43 20.53 0.19
N LEU A 169 16.18 20.46 -0.29
CA LEU A 169 15.78 19.55 -1.35
C LEU A 169 16.46 19.86 -2.69
N ARG A 170 16.69 21.15 -2.99
CA ARG A 170 17.34 21.60 -4.24
C ARG A 170 18.77 21.08 -4.39
N VAL A 171 19.45 20.77 -3.29
CA VAL A 171 20.82 20.23 -3.31
C VAL A 171 20.82 18.73 -3.66
N LEU A 172 19.76 18.01 -3.28
CA LEU A 172 19.67 16.56 -3.41
C LEU A 172 18.99 16.11 -4.71
N LEU A 173 18.13 16.96 -5.27
CA LEU A 173 17.32 16.63 -6.44
C LEU A 173 18.11 16.75 -7.75
N PRO A 174 18.20 15.65 -8.53
CA PRO A 174 18.55 15.76 -9.95
C PRO A 174 17.48 16.57 -10.68
N VAL A 175 17.89 17.61 -11.42
CA VAL A 175 16.99 18.47 -12.21
C VAL A 175 17.20 18.19 -13.69
N VAL A 176 16.10 17.97 -14.40
CA VAL A 176 16.08 17.78 -15.85
C VAL A 176 15.05 18.71 -16.52
N PRO A 177 15.24 19.09 -17.80
CA PRO A 177 16.39 18.80 -18.66
C PRO A 177 17.68 19.51 -18.22
N LYS A 178 18.83 19.09 -18.77
CA LYS A 178 20.13 19.72 -18.46
C LYS A 178 20.07 21.23 -18.75
N GLY A 179 20.46 22.05 -17.77
CA GLY A 179 20.41 23.51 -17.85
C GLY A 179 19.13 24.12 -17.27
N ALA A 180 18.11 23.32 -16.96
CA ALA A 180 16.97 23.79 -16.19
C ALA A 180 17.37 23.99 -14.72
N SER A 181 16.73 24.98 -14.08
CA SER A 181 16.89 25.27 -12.66
C SER A 181 15.54 25.27 -11.98
N LEU A 182 15.50 24.71 -10.79
CA LEU A 182 14.34 24.82 -9.91
C LEU A 182 14.07 26.30 -9.56
N PRO A 183 12.79 26.74 -9.51
CA PRO A 183 12.43 28.10 -9.14
C PRO A 183 13.00 28.49 -7.77
N ALA A 184 13.26 29.79 -7.55
CA ALA A 184 13.86 30.27 -6.30
C ALA A 184 12.95 30.05 -5.08
N HIS A 185 11.63 30.17 -5.28
CA HIS A 185 10.61 29.92 -4.28
C HIS A 185 9.47 29.12 -4.90
N LEU A 186 8.81 28.31 -4.10
CA LEU A 186 7.66 27.52 -4.50
C LEU A 186 6.44 27.92 -3.68
N GLU A 187 5.40 28.35 -4.37
CA GLU A 187 4.11 28.63 -3.76
C GLU A 187 3.51 27.35 -3.13
N GLY A 188 2.94 27.47 -1.93
CA GLY A 188 2.25 26.38 -1.25
C GLY A 188 3.15 25.45 -0.44
N THR A 189 4.48 25.65 -0.44
CA THR A 189 5.41 24.88 0.41
C THR A 189 5.28 25.19 1.89
N GLU A 190 4.80 26.40 2.20
CA GLU A 190 4.45 26.86 3.54
C GLU A 190 3.21 26.17 4.14
N THR A 191 2.44 25.43 3.33
CA THR A 191 1.28 24.67 3.82
C THR A 191 1.68 23.30 4.35
N ALA A 192 0.87 22.73 5.24
CA ALA A 192 1.08 21.35 5.71
C ALA A 192 1.14 20.35 4.55
N ALA A 193 0.29 20.52 3.52
CA ALA A 193 0.29 19.68 2.33
C ALA A 193 1.57 19.85 1.49
N GLY A 194 2.10 21.07 1.39
CA GLY A 194 3.39 21.34 0.75
C GLY A 194 4.55 20.69 1.49
N SER A 195 4.59 20.81 2.82
CA SER A 195 5.63 20.20 3.65
C SER A 195 5.66 18.66 3.53
N ILE A 196 4.49 18.01 3.52
CA ILE A 196 4.37 16.55 3.33
C ILE A 196 4.89 16.13 1.96
N ARG A 197 4.54 16.89 0.91
CA ARG A 197 5.02 16.66 -0.46
C ARG A 197 6.54 16.74 -0.54
N LEU A 198 7.15 17.80 -0.01
CA LEU A 198 8.61 17.93 0.04
C LEU A 198 9.26 16.76 0.79
N GLN A 199 8.68 16.33 1.91
CA GLN A 199 9.17 15.20 2.68
C GLN A 199 9.07 13.87 1.91
N ASN A 200 7.99 13.65 1.15
CA ASN A 200 7.85 12.46 0.31
C ASN A 200 8.89 12.43 -0.81
N VAL A 201 9.09 13.57 -1.49
CA VAL A 201 10.13 13.70 -2.52
C VAL A 201 11.51 13.44 -1.93
N ALA A 202 11.82 14.02 -0.77
CA ALA A 202 13.06 13.77 -0.05
C ALA A 202 13.24 12.28 0.28
N ASN A 203 12.20 11.62 0.80
CA ASN A 203 12.20 10.18 1.10
C ASN A 203 12.54 9.32 -0.11
N GLY A 204 12.05 9.67 -1.29
CA GLY A 204 12.44 8.98 -2.52
C GLY A 204 13.86 9.31 -2.98
N CYS A 205 14.29 10.58 -2.86
CA CYS A 205 15.67 10.99 -3.21
C CYS A 205 16.74 10.30 -2.38
N ALA A 206 16.42 10.00 -1.13
CA ALA A 206 17.34 9.35 -0.22
C ALA A 206 17.52 7.86 -0.51
N ARG A 207 16.57 7.25 -1.23
CA ARG A 207 16.71 5.88 -1.76
C ARG A 207 17.61 5.87 -2.98
N ARG A 208 18.13 4.68 -3.31
CA ARG A 208 18.92 4.45 -4.51
C ARG A 208 18.18 3.57 -5.51
N THR A 209 18.31 3.90 -6.79
CA THR A 209 17.94 3.00 -7.89
C THR A 209 18.91 1.81 -7.92
N PRO A 210 18.60 0.72 -8.64
CA PRO A 210 19.54 -0.38 -8.85
C PRO A 210 20.88 0.05 -9.46
N ALA A 211 20.89 1.14 -10.24
CA ALA A 211 22.10 1.74 -10.80
C ALA A 211 22.87 2.64 -9.81
N GLY A 212 22.35 2.84 -8.60
CA GLY A 212 22.99 3.62 -7.54
C GLY A 212 22.71 5.12 -7.58
N ALA A 213 21.85 5.60 -8.49
CA ALA A 213 21.45 7.01 -8.55
C ALA A 213 20.40 7.34 -7.48
N PRO A 214 20.20 8.62 -7.11
CA PRO A 214 19.03 9.03 -6.30
C PRO A 214 17.73 8.54 -6.95
N ALA A 215 16.85 7.91 -6.17
CA ALA A 215 15.56 7.42 -6.68
C ALA A 215 14.49 8.54 -6.69
N CYS A 216 14.87 9.71 -7.20
CA CYS A 216 14.00 10.84 -7.47
C CYS A 216 14.53 11.70 -8.63
N VAL A 217 13.67 12.53 -9.20
CA VAL A 217 14.03 13.54 -10.20
C VAL A 217 12.99 14.67 -10.21
N ALA A 218 13.45 15.90 -10.42
CA ALA A 218 12.61 17.05 -10.72
C ALA A 218 12.67 17.35 -12.22
N ILE A 219 11.51 17.41 -12.86
CA ILE A 219 11.35 17.71 -14.29
C ILE A 219 10.74 19.10 -14.40
N VAL A 220 11.49 20.04 -14.97
CA VAL A 220 11.02 21.40 -15.24
C VAL A 220 10.48 21.44 -16.67
N GLY A 221 9.25 21.91 -16.83
CA GLY A 221 8.61 22.01 -18.14
C GLY A 221 7.26 22.70 -18.10
N ASN A 222 6.65 22.88 -19.27
CA ASN A 222 5.31 23.44 -19.36
C ASN A 222 4.27 22.32 -19.19
N PHE A 223 3.92 22.03 -17.95
CA PHE A 223 2.85 21.07 -17.59
C PHE A 223 1.52 21.76 -17.29
N SER A 224 1.50 23.10 -17.29
CA SER A 224 0.31 23.90 -17.03
C SER A 224 -0.53 24.11 -18.29
N LEU A 225 -1.84 24.23 -18.11
CA LEU A 225 -2.72 24.76 -19.16
C LEU A 225 -2.57 26.28 -19.32
N LYS A 226 -1.91 26.96 -18.36
CA LYS A 226 -1.64 28.40 -18.44
C LYS A 226 -0.35 28.65 -19.21
N PRO A 227 -0.40 29.39 -20.33
CA PRO A 227 0.80 29.72 -21.10
C PRO A 227 1.85 30.45 -20.25
N GLY A 228 3.13 30.10 -20.42
CA GLY A 228 4.25 30.81 -19.82
C GLY A 228 4.53 30.49 -18.35
N GLN A 229 3.85 29.50 -17.76
CA GLN A 229 4.19 29.01 -16.42
C GLN A 229 5.00 27.72 -16.52
N GLU A 230 6.29 27.80 -16.18
CA GLU A 230 7.09 26.60 -15.94
C GLU A 230 6.63 25.94 -14.65
N GLU A 231 6.26 24.66 -14.75
CA GLU A 231 5.89 23.82 -13.62
C GLU A 231 7.01 22.80 -13.36
N VAL A 232 7.09 22.38 -12.09
CA VAL A 232 7.98 21.31 -11.69
C VAL A 232 7.14 20.07 -11.39
N LEU A 233 7.50 18.99 -12.05
CA LEU A 233 6.98 17.65 -11.80
C LEU A 233 8.04 16.82 -11.08
N PHE A 234 7.73 16.33 -9.90
CA PHE A 234 8.58 15.42 -9.15
C PHE A 234 8.18 13.98 -9.41
N LEU A 235 9.17 13.14 -9.72
CA LEU A 235 9.04 11.69 -9.77
C LEU A 235 9.95 11.11 -8.70
N TYR A 236 9.44 10.19 -7.88
CA TYR A 236 10.24 9.56 -6.83
C TYR A 236 9.76 8.14 -6.50
N TRP A 237 10.68 7.26 -6.11
CA TRP A 237 10.36 5.87 -5.80
C TRP A 237 9.94 5.71 -4.34
N THR A 238 8.82 5.03 -4.12
CA THR A 238 8.27 4.75 -2.78
C THR A 238 8.80 3.46 -2.16
N GLY A 239 9.60 2.68 -2.90
CA GLY A 239 9.95 1.30 -2.56
C GLY A 239 9.11 0.25 -3.31
N SER A 240 7.96 0.65 -3.87
CA SER A 240 7.07 -0.26 -4.63
C SER A 240 6.62 0.30 -5.98
N HIS A 241 6.48 1.62 -6.09
CA HIS A 241 6.07 2.32 -7.30
C HIS A 241 6.70 3.71 -7.36
N ILE A 242 6.74 4.31 -8.54
CA ILE A 242 7.07 5.71 -8.76
C ILE A 242 5.82 6.53 -8.45
N ALA A 243 5.93 7.38 -7.45
CA ALA A 243 4.96 8.41 -7.18
C ALA A 243 5.31 9.65 -8.01
N THR A 244 4.26 10.36 -8.41
CA THR A 244 4.37 11.61 -9.16
C THR A 244 3.66 12.70 -8.40
N GLU A 245 4.30 13.86 -8.28
CA GLU A 245 3.73 15.04 -7.63
C GLU A 245 4.04 16.29 -8.44
N ALA A 246 3.01 17.07 -8.76
CA ALA A 246 3.17 18.39 -9.37
C ALA A 246 3.10 19.47 -8.29
N LEU A 247 3.66 20.66 -8.57
CA LEU A 247 3.61 21.79 -7.64
C LEU A 247 2.30 22.58 -7.69
N SER A 248 1.75 22.82 -8.88
CA SER A 248 0.41 23.39 -9.03
C SER A 248 -0.65 22.34 -8.65
N GLU A 249 -1.87 22.78 -8.35
CA GLU A 249 -2.99 21.96 -7.86
C GLU A 249 -2.97 20.53 -8.39
N THR A 250 -2.99 19.54 -7.49
CA THR A 250 -2.79 18.12 -7.81
C THR A 250 -3.66 17.66 -8.98
N PRO A 251 -3.13 17.54 -10.21
CA PRO A 251 -3.89 16.93 -11.27
C PRO A 251 -3.87 15.43 -11.01
N PHE A 252 -4.98 14.74 -11.27
CA PHE A 252 -4.97 13.29 -11.34
C PHE A 252 -4.10 12.88 -12.53
N MET A 253 -2.82 12.57 -12.27
CA MET A 253 -1.92 12.11 -13.33
C MET A 253 -2.39 10.76 -13.88
N ARG A 254 -2.62 10.75 -15.19
CA ARG A 254 -3.06 9.59 -15.96
C ARG A 254 -2.04 9.26 -17.02
N ASP A 255 -1.98 7.98 -17.35
CA ASP A 255 -1.32 7.54 -18.56
C ASP A 255 -2.21 7.90 -19.75
N LEU A 256 -1.78 8.89 -20.52
CA LEU A 256 -2.55 9.41 -21.65
C LEU A 256 -2.59 8.47 -22.86
N THR A 257 -1.77 7.42 -22.87
CA THR A 257 -1.80 6.42 -23.95
C THR A 257 -3.01 5.48 -23.84
N ASN A 258 -3.52 5.27 -22.62
CA ASN A 258 -4.59 4.32 -22.33
C ASN A 258 -5.69 4.86 -21.40
N GLY A 259 -5.55 6.09 -20.90
CA GLY A 259 -6.52 6.77 -20.02
C GLY A 259 -6.57 6.21 -18.59
N THR A 260 -5.67 5.29 -18.22
CA THR A 260 -5.66 4.65 -16.91
C THR A 260 -4.82 5.43 -15.90
N LYS A 261 -4.87 5.01 -14.63
CA LYS A 261 -3.99 5.56 -13.59
C LYS A 261 -2.55 5.23 -13.96
N LEU A 262 -1.67 6.22 -13.87
CA LEU A 262 -0.24 6.02 -14.08
C LEU A 262 0.28 4.91 -13.14
N GLN A 263 0.84 3.84 -13.71
CA GLN A 263 1.44 2.74 -12.96
C GLN A 263 2.88 2.53 -13.43
N MET A 264 3.80 3.23 -12.78
CA MET A 264 5.23 3.06 -12.98
C MET A 264 5.79 2.34 -11.76
N THR A 265 6.32 1.13 -11.93
CA THR A 265 6.86 0.31 -10.82
C THR A 265 8.37 0.09 -10.90
N ASP A 266 8.95 0.23 -12.09
CA ASP A 266 10.38 0.06 -12.32
C ASP A 266 11.16 1.33 -11.93
N PRO A 267 12.04 1.29 -10.91
CA PRO A 267 12.89 2.42 -10.55
C PRO A 267 13.90 2.80 -11.64
N GLY A 268 14.22 1.91 -12.59
CA GLY A 268 15.12 2.20 -13.71
C GLY A 268 14.62 3.31 -14.65
N VAL A 269 13.32 3.63 -14.61
CA VAL A 269 12.79 4.79 -15.36
C VAL A 269 13.38 6.11 -14.84
N LEU A 270 13.65 6.21 -13.54
CA LEU A 270 14.28 7.41 -12.97
C LEU A 270 15.71 7.59 -13.50
N ASP A 271 16.46 6.48 -13.63
CA ASP A 271 17.80 6.48 -14.22
C ASP A 271 17.76 6.95 -15.68
N ALA A 272 16.79 6.44 -16.45
CA ALA A 272 16.60 6.84 -17.84
C ALA A 272 16.29 8.34 -17.97
N ILE A 273 15.39 8.87 -17.13
CA ILE A 273 15.04 10.30 -17.13
C ILE A 273 16.24 11.15 -16.75
N GLN A 274 16.96 10.79 -15.69
CA GLN A 274 18.17 11.50 -15.25
C GLN A 274 19.29 11.48 -16.31
N ALA A 275 19.39 10.40 -17.08
CA ALA A 275 20.31 10.30 -18.21
C ALA A 275 19.89 11.16 -19.42
N GLY A 276 18.66 11.69 -19.43
CA GLY A 276 18.09 12.46 -20.53
C GLY A 276 17.33 11.64 -21.57
N ASN A 277 17.01 10.38 -21.28
CA ASN A 277 16.27 9.48 -22.17
C ASN A 277 14.75 9.73 -22.06
N PHE A 278 14.32 10.96 -22.31
CA PHE A 278 12.91 11.36 -22.31
C PHE A 278 12.67 12.49 -23.30
N THR A 279 11.41 12.71 -23.66
CA THR A 279 10.99 13.83 -24.52
C THR A 279 9.84 14.57 -23.87
N LEU A 280 9.97 15.89 -23.72
CA LEU A 280 8.85 16.76 -23.40
C LEU A 280 8.17 17.17 -24.69
N ALA A 281 6.91 16.77 -24.86
CA ALA A 281 6.11 17.05 -26.04
C ALA A 281 4.76 17.65 -25.62
N PRO A 282 4.16 18.53 -26.45
CA PRO A 282 2.80 18.99 -26.24
C PRO A 282 1.81 17.81 -26.20
N LEU A 283 0.71 18.00 -25.48
CA LEU A 283 -0.38 17.02 -25.45
C LEU A 283 -0.93 16.79 -26.87
N PRO A 284 -0.96 15.55 -27.37
CA PRO A 284 -1.40 15.25 -28.74
C PRO A 284 -2.94 15.16 -28.82
N VAL A 285 -3.63 16.21 -28.38
CA VAL A 285 -5.10 16.29 -28.41
C VAL A 285 -5.57 17.36 -29.38
N GLN A 286 -6.65 17.10 -30.10
CA GLN A 286 -7.31 18.11 -30.91
C GLN A 286 -8.08 19.07 -30.00
N VAL A 287 -7.90 20.37 -30.23
CA VAL A 287 -8.64 21.43 -29.58
C VAL A 287 -9.36 22.26 -30.64
N LEU A 288 -10.58 22.68 -30.34
CA LEU A 288 -11.31 23.65 -31.14
C LEU A 288 -10.89 25.05 -30.70
N THR A 289 -10.32 25.82 -31.60
CA THR A 289 -9.96 27.23 -31.35
C THR A 289 -10.97 28.15 -32.02
N VAL A 290 -11.58 29.06 -31.26
CA VAL A 290 -12.43 30.15 -31.76
C VAL A 290 -11.92 31.44 -31.14
N ASP A 291 -11.37 32.33 -31.97
CA ASP A 291 -10.66 33.54 -31.54
C ASP A 291 -9.55 33.24 -30.52
N ASP A 292 -9.65 33.73 -29.28
CA ASP A 292 -8.72 33.51 -28.18
C ASP A 292 -9.12 32.35 -27.24
N ILE A 293 -10.23 31.67 -27.54
CA ILE A 293 -10.76 30.58 -26.72
C ILE A 293 -10.36 29.23 -27.32
N ALA A 294 -9.66 28.41 -26.53
CA ALA A 294 -9.39 27.01 -26.83
C ALA A 294 -10.33 26.10 -26.04
N ILE A 295 -11.11 25.27 -26.75
CA ILE A 295 -12.05 24.31 -26.18
C ILE A 295 -11.53 22.90 -26.47
N GLY A 296 -11.25 22.14 -25.43
CA GLY A 296 -10.77 20.77 -25.53
C GLY A 296 -11.35 19.89 -24.44
N LEU A 297 -11.42 18.58 -24.71
CA LEU A 297 -11.70 17.59 -23.68
C LEU A 297 -10.38 17.24 -23.00
N LEU A 298 -10.26 17.55 -21.71
CA LEU A 298 -9.14 17.12 -20.89
C LEU A 298 -9.41 15.67 -20.42
N PRO A 299 -8.45 14.74 -20.60
CA PRO A 299 -8.57 13.35 -20.16
C PRO A 299 -8.50 13.18 -18.62
#